data_AF-A0A8E2JPW3-F1
#
_entry.id   AF-A0A8E2JPW3-F1
#
_cell.length_a   1.000
_cell.length_b   1.000
_cell.length_c   1.000
_cell.angle_alpha   90.00
_cell.angle_beta   90.00
_cell.angle_gamma   90.00
#
_symmetry.space_group_name_H-M   'P 1'
#
loop_
_entity.id
_entity.type
_entity.pdbx_description
1 polymer ?
#
loop_
_entity_poly.entity_id
_entity_poly.type
_entity_poly.pdbx_seq_one_letter_code
_entity_poly.pdbx_strand_id
1 'polypeptide(L)'
;MPLRRSPCVAINCSPSIDAQPPSTPATILKQHPHLTSSGPTHPCATHSPTNVDNTSPPRYKPRLPKRAHGLRSPPTSPALNSNVTNSWRACSSQPSLANCVSKSPPSTSASTSVGGRRAALVRQLCKPRHIFSLTVVILLLLIQFLLPRLPHNTFFGFSRSRHVWPATASCPASPILSSPKVCPKVEQQLEFSHTFYTRTKPSMKLAEEAQRVAAEFDFPAEGVRKAVKEFIREMDEGLQKDGTELSQIPTYVTAVPNGTEKGLYMAVDLGGTNFRVCSIQLHGNTTFSLTQSKVAIPRELMVAKTSKELFSFLAKQIENFLKAHHSEHYSSHIGRRNTGSVEQGPKEEIFNLGFTFSFPVRQVGINKGLLMRWTKGFDIQDTVGKDVCALLQAEIDVLGLPVRVAALVNDTVGTLMARSYTSPGKTGTVLGAIFGTGTNGAYVEKLSKVTKLTQNKDAGAFDTSTGEMIINTEWGSFDNTLRTLPTTPYDTALDRASVNPGIQMFEKRVSGMFLGELLRRALLGLLADPAIPLFRDDSSAT
;
A
#
# COMPACT_ATOMS: atom_id res chain seq x y z
N MET A 1 33.49 -25.10 -33.34
CA MET A 1 33.62 -24.62 -31.95
C MET A 1 32.24 -24.24 -31.44
N PRO A 2 31.67 -24.91 -30.43
CA PRO A 2 30.35 -24.59 -29.92
C PRO A 2 30.43 -23.49 -28.85
N LEU A 3 29.59 -22.46 -29.01
CA LEU A 3 29.34 -21.42 -28.02
C LEU A 3 28.62 -22.02 -26.81
N ARG A 4 29.27 -21.97 -25.64
CA ARG A 4 28.67 -22.32 -24.35
C ARG A 4 27.55 -21.32 -24.03
N ARG A 5 26.32 -21.81 -23.89
CA ARG A 5 25.22 -21.09 -23.23
C ARG A 5 25.39 -21.23 -21.71
N SER A 6 25.44 -20.11 -21.02
CA SER A 6 25.32 -20.04 -19.55
C SER A 6 23.87 -20.31 -19.13
N PRO A 7 23.62 -20.98 -17.99
CA PRO A 7 22.27 -21.22 -17.50
C PRO A 7 21.69 -19.97 -16.84
N CYS A 8 20.39 -19.72 -17.07
CA CYS A 8 19.59 -18.74 -16.35
C CYS A 8 19.54 -19.11 -14.86
N VAL A 9 19.97 -18.18 -14.01
CA VAL A 9 19.80 -18.26 -12.56
C VAL A 9 18.42 -17.70 -12.20
N ALA A 10 17.59 -18.50 -11.55
CA ALA A 10 16.35 -18.06 -10.93
C ALA A 10 16.67 -17.06 -9.80
N ILE A 11 16.13 -15.84 -9.90
CA ILE A 11 16.26 -14.82 -8.87
C ILE A 11 15.24 -15.11 -7.77
N ASN A 12 15.70 -15.75 -6.70
CA ASN A 12 14.99 -15.79 -5.43
C ASN A 12 15.21 -14.44 -4.72
N CYS A 13 14.14 -13.67 -4.54
CA CYS A 13 14.17 -12.45 -3.75
C CYS A 13 14.09 -12.79 -2.25
N SER A 14 15.19 -12.57 -1.53
CA SER A 14 15.22 -12.31 -0.08
C SER A 14 16.39 -11.36 0.21
N PRO A 15 16.22 -10.36 1.08
CA PRO A 15 17.19 -9.28 1.23
C PRO A 15 18.28 -9.69 2.23
N SER A 16 19.53 -9.71 1.79
CA SER A 16 20.69 -9.77 2.68
C SER A 16 21.74 -8.74 2.25
N ILE A 17 22.26 -8.09 3.28
CA ILE A 17 23.13 -6.91 3.33
C ILE A 17 24.58 -7.27 2.96
N ASP A 18 25.34 -6.24 2.56
CA ASP A 18 26.80 -6.13 2.38
C ASP A 18 27.46 -6.58 1.05
N ALA A 19 27.92 -5.59 0.29
CA ALA A 19 29.18 -5.65 -0.45
C ALA A 19 29.73 -4.23 -0.72
N GLN A 20 30.94 -3.94 -0.21
CA GLN A 20 31.72 -2.73 -0.49
C GLN A 20 32.35 -2.73 -1.89
N PRO A 21 32.69 -1.57 -2.48
CA PRO A 21 33.29 -1.47 -3.81
C PRO A 21 34.82 -1.51 -3.78
N PRO A 22 35.50 -2.06 -4.81
CA PRO A 22 36.93 -1.86 -4.97
C PRO A 22 37.27 -0.60 -5.79
N SER A 23 38.43 -0.09 -5.46
CA SER A 23 39.14 1.14 -5.83
C SER A 23 39.52 1.33 -7.30
N THR A 24 39.55 2.60 -7.71
CA THR A 24 40.22 3.18 -8.90
C THR A 24 41.71 2.85 -9.00
N PRO A 25 42.29 3.02 -10.21
CA PRO A 25 43.27 4.11 -10.37
C PRO A 25 43.12 4.96 -11.64
N ALA A 26 43.71 6.17 -11.57
CA ALA A 26 43.84 7.24 -12.58
C ALA A 26 44.56 6.80 -13.88
N THR A 27 44.56 7.49 -15.03
CA THR A 27 45.11 8.86 -15.26
C THR A 27 44.98 9.27 -16.76
N ILE A 28 44.98 10.60 -17.05
CA ILE A 28 45.35 11.35 -18.31
C ILE A 28 44.31 11.32 -19.48
N LEU A 29 43.85 12.41 -20.14
CA LEU A 29 44.53 13.56 -20.78
C LEU A 29 43.60 14.79 -20.94
N LYS A 30 44.20 15.99 -20.83
CA LYS A 30 43.64 17.33 -21.09
C LYS A 30 43.27 17.53 -22.56
N GLN A 31 42.23 18.36 -22.82
CA GLN A 31 42.32 19.48 -23.77
C GLN A 31 41.07 20.40 -23.67
N HIS A 32 41.32 21.69 -23.38
CA HIS A 32 40.42 22.82 -23.66
C HIS A 32 40.66 23.30 -25.11
N PRO A 33 39.72 24.07 -25.72
CA PRO A 33 39.87 25.52 -25.67
C PRO A 33 38.58 26.33 -25.45
N HIS A 34 38.82 27.60 -25.08
CA HIS A 34 37.91 28.73 -24.88
C HIS A 34 37.25 29.26 -26.18
N LEU A 35 36.14 30.00 -26.03
CA LEU A 35 35.81 31.34 -26.63
C LEU A 35 34.31 31.66 -26.37
N THR A 36 33.96 32.53 -25.40
CA THR A 36 33.62 33.99 -25.49
C THR A 36 32.26 34.38 -26.10
N SER A 37 31.40 34.94 -25.23
CA SER A 37 30.51 36.11 -25.37
C SER A 37 29.78 36.45 -26.67
N SER A 38 28.45 36.63 -26.59
CA SER A 38 27.74 37.91 -26.85
C SER A 38 26.22 37.74 -26.74
N GLY A 39 25.54 38.70 -26.09
CA GLY A 39 24.09 38.87 -26.11
C GLY A 39 23.66 39.84 -27.23
N PRO A 40 22.51 40.54 -27.09
CA PRO A 40 21.22 40.10 -27.63
C PRO A 40 20.61 41.13 -28.61
N THR A 41 19.66 40.72 -29.45
CA THR A 41 18.75 41.66 -30.15
C THR A 41 17.37 41.05 -30.44
N HIS A 42 16.33 41.71 -29.92
CA HIS A 42 14.95 41.72 -30.43
C HIS A 42 14.86 42.41 -31.81
N PRO A 43 13.73 42.30 -32.52
CA PRO A 43 12.77 43.42 -32.45
C PRO A 43 11.28 43.03 -32.38
N CYS A 44 10.50 43.98 -31.85
CA CYS A 44 9.05 44.06 -31.81
C CYS A 44 8.45 44.58 -33.14
N ALA A 45 7.18 44.22 -33.42
CA ALA A 45 6.10 45.08 -33.96
C ALA A 45 4.78 44.27 -33.85
N THR A 46 3.77 44.56 -33.01
CA THR A 46 2.73 45.62 -33.04
C THR A 46 2.03 45.85 -34.39
N HIS A 47 0.81 45.31 -34.56
CA HIS A 47 -0.45 46.08 -34.72
C HIS A 47 -1.65 45.18 -35.12
N SER A 48 -2.74 45.29 -34.36
CA SER A 48 -4.14 44.95 -34.73
C SER A 48 -4.85 46.24 -35.23
N PRO A 49 -6.18 46.29 -35.53
CA PRO A 49 -7.16 45.30 -35.99
C PRO A 49 -8.03 45.81 -37.19
N THR A 50 -8.87 44.95 -37.79
CA THR A 50 -10.22 45.23 -38.37
C THR A 50 -10.78 43.92 -38.97
N ASN A 51 -11.76 43.25 -38.37
CA ASN A 51 -13.23 43.41 -38.36
C ASN A 51 -13.98 42.77 -39.55
N VAL A 52 -14.92 41.86 -39.21
CA VAL A 52 -16.16 41.47 -39.95
C VAL A 52 -15.94 40.51 -41.14
N ASP A 53 -16.52 39.30 -41.26
CA ASP A 53 -17.91 38.89 -41.03
C ASP A 53 -18.11 37.36 -40.95
N ASN A 54 -19.16 36.96 -40.22
CA ASN A 54 -20.07 35.82 -40.42
C ASN A 54 -19.58 34.44 -40.95
N THR A 55 -19.63 33.42 -40.09
CA THR A 55 -20.62 32.31 -40.16
C THR A 55 -20.43 31.32 -38.99
N SER A 56 -21.50 31.11 -38.22
CA SER A 56 -21.59 30.18 -37.07
C SER A 56 -22.26 28.86 -37.47
N PRO A 57 -22.11 27.78 -36.66
CA PRO A 57 -21.97 26.39 -37.13
C PRO A 57 -23.27 25.56 -37.06
N PRO A 58 -23.30 24.33 -37.63
CA PRO A 58 -24.46 23.46 -37.49
C PRO A 58 -24.53 22.81 -36.10
N ARG A 59 -25.70 22.94 -35.48
CA ARG A 59 -26.13 22.27 -34.26
C ARG A 59 -26.37 20.78 -34.51
N TYR A 60 -25.75 19.91 -33.72
CA TYR A 60 -26.20 18.53 -33.50
C TYR A 60 -26.75 18.41 -32.08
N LYS A 61 -28.02 18.01 -31.96
CA LYS A 61 -28.63 17.49 -30.73
C LYS A 61 -29.38 16.18 -31.04
N PRO A 62 -29.48 15.27 -30.06
CA PRO A 62 -29.78 13.85 -30.27
C PRO A 62 -31.29 13.55 -30.39
N ARG A 63 -31.62 12.48 -31.13
CA ARG A 63 -32.96 11.89 -31.22
C ARG A 63 -33.21 10.92 -30.06
N LEU A 64 -34.31 11.13 -29.34
CA LEU A 64 -35.02 10.12 -28.53
C LEU A 64 -36.28 9.68 -29.29
N PRO A 65 -36.74 8.42 -29.16
CA PRO A 65 -38.11 8.05 -29.53
C PRO A 65 -39.04 8.07 -28.30
N LYS A 66 -40.23 8.69 -28.48
CA LYS A 66 -41.41 8.51 -27.61
C LYS A 66 -42.31 7.43 -28.22
N ARG A 67 -42.85 6.54 -27.39
CA ARG A 67 -44.23 6.04 -27.52
C ARG A 67 -44.87 5.95 -26.13
N ALA A 68 -46.14 6.33 -26.09
CA ALA A 68 -46.95 6.58 -24.92
C ALA A 68 -48.08 5.55 -24.80
N HIS A 69 -48.48 5.24 -23.57
CA HIS A 69 -49.85 5.04 -23.06
C HIS A 69 -49.66 5.12 -21.53
N GLY A 70 -50.27 5.98 -20.71
CA GLY A 70 -51.53 6.68 -20.81
C GLY A 70 -52.48 6.06 -19.77
N LEU A 71 -52.61 6.66 -18.58
CA LEU A 71 -53.84 6.72 -17.78
C LEU A 71 -53.67 7.70 -16.60
N ARG A 72 -54.80 8.35 -16.27
CA ARG A 72 -54.98 9.64 -15.59
C ARG A 72 -54.99 9.54 -14.05
N SER A 73 -54.57 10.63 -13.42
CA SER A 73 -54.79 11.09 -12.03
C SER A 73 -56.25 11.62 -11.83
N PRO A 74 -56.69 12.24 -10.68
CA PRO A 74 -56.21 12.33 -9.27
C PRO A 74 -57.42 12.21 -8.25
N PRO A 75 -57.56 13.02 -7.16
CA PRO A 75 -56.83 13.14 -5.88
C PRO A 75 -57.73 12.85 -4.64
N THR A 76 -57.17 12.84 -3.42
CA THR A 76 -57.70 13.60 -2.24
C THR A 76 -56.92 13.30 -0.95
N SER A 77 -56.52 14.36 -0.24
CA SER A 77 -56.32 14.36 1.23
C SER A 77 -57.69 14.52 1.92
N PRO A 78 -57.80 14.20 3.22
CA PRO A 78 -57.76 15.31 4.18
C PRO A 78 -57.10 14.98 5.54
N ALA A 79 -56.73 16.05 6.24
CA ALA A 79 -56.41 16.08 7.66
C ALA A 79 -57.69 16.01 8.52
N LEU A 80 -57.59 15.46 9.75
CA LEU A 80 -58.37 15.96 10.90
C LEU A 80 -57.84 15.44 12.25
N ASN A 81 -57.78 16.40 13.17
CA ASN A 81 -57.59 16.28 14.62
C ASN A 81 -58.69 15.44 15.30
N SER A 82 -58.38 14.86 16.46
CA SER A 82 -59.13 15.13 17.70
C SER A 82 -58.47 14.53 18.95
N ASN A 83 -58.35 15.40 19.96
CA ASN A 83 -58.11 15.13 21.38
C ASN A 83 -59.15 14.19 22.03
N VAL A 84 -58.82 13.66 23.22
CA VAL A 84 -59.64 13.48 24.46
C VAL A 84 -58.81 12.53 25.38
N THR A 85 -58.03 13.03 26.35
CA THR A 85 -58.31 13.42 27.76
C THR A 85 -58.67 12.31 28.76
N ASN A 86 -57.97 12.38 29.92
CA ASN A 86 -58.37 12.01 31.30
C ASN A 86 -58.35 10.50 31.67
N SER A 87 -57.99 10.03 32.87
CA SER A 87 -57.74 10.65 34.19
C SER A 87 -57.37 9.58 35.25
N TRP A 88 -56.42 9.90 36.15
CA TRP A 88 -56.43 9.76 37.63
C TRP A 88 -56.45 8.40 38.41
N ARG A 89 -55.76 8.47 39.57
CA ARG A 89 -55.70 7.63 40.82
C ARG A 89 -54.62 6.55 40.88
N ALA A 90 -53.63 6.54 41.79
CA ALA A 90 -53.54 6.73 43.26
C ALA A 90 -53.92 5.47 44.08
N CYS A 91 -52.93 4.95 44.85
CA CYS A 91 -52.96 4.25 46.14
C CYS A 91 -51.65 3.42 46.27
N SER A 92 -50.65 3.80 47.08
CA SER A 92 -50.51 3.70 48.55
C SER A 92 -50.40 2.28 49.11
N SER A 93 -49.20 1.91 49.58
CA SER A 93 -48.99 1.18 50.84
C SER A 93 -47.49 1.11 51.22
N GLN A 94 -47.16 1.75 52.34
CA GLN A 94 -46.06 1.39 53.27
C GLN A 94 -46.59 0.30 54.23
N PRO A 95 -45.80 -0.37 55.12
CA PRO A 95 -44.69 0.15 55.96
C PRO A 95 -43.47 -0.84 56.05
N SER A 96 -42.38 -0.71 56.81
CA SER A 96 -42.11 -0.06 58.11
C SER A 96 -40.58 0.05 58.42
N LEU A 97 -40.25 1.09 59.21
CA LEU A 97 -39.32 1.17 60.37
C LEU A 97 -37.83 0.79 60.26
N ALA A 98 -36.92 1.79 60.42
CA ALA A 98 -36.31 2.14 61.72
C ALA A 98 -35.20 3.23 61.61
N ASN A 99 -35.42 4.38 62.28
CA ASN A 99 -34.57 5.19 63.19
C ASN A 99 -33.02 5.00 63.13
N CYS A 100 -32.13 6.00 63.33
CA CYS A 100 -32.19 7.38 63.81
C CYS A 100 -30.76 8.01 63.73
N VAL A 101 -30.65 9.33 63.45
CA VAL A 101 -29.92 10.39 64.23
C VAL A 101 -28.42 10.15 64.56
N SER A 102 -27.41 11.03 64.40
CA SER A 102 -27.28 12.44 64.00
C SER A 102 -25.81 12.94 64.08
N LYS A 103 -25.59 14.17 63.57
CA LYS A 103 -24.65 15.22 64.03
C LYS A 103 -23.16 15.19 63.61
N SER A 104 -22.82 16.21 62.83
CA SER A 104 -21.53 16.87 62.59
C SER A 104 -21.19 17.90 63.71
N PRO A 105 -20.09 18.71 63.60
CA PRO A 105 -18.63 18.47 63.57
C PRO A 105 -17.93 19.19 64.78
N PRO A 106 -16.59 19.40 64.85
CA PRO A 106 -15.95 20.56 64.19
C PRO A 106 -14.45 20.41 63.81
N SER A 107 -13.95 21.46 63.16
CA SER A 107 -12.61 21.77 62.65
C SER A 107 -11.49 22.00 63.68
N THR A 108 -10.23 21.74 63.33
CA THR A 108 -9.07 22.61 63.67
C THR A 108 -7.83 22.31 62.80
N SER A 109 -7.06 23.36 62.56
CA SER A 109 -5.85 23.54 61.74
C SER A 109 -4.57 22.89 62.29
N ALA A 110 -3.65 22.48 61.41
CA ALA A 110 -2.22 22.39 61.75
C ALA A 110 -1.30 22.53 60.52
N SER A 111 -0.42 23.54 60.56
CA SER A 111 0.75 23.75 59.71
C SER A 111 1.83 22.71 60.01
N THR A 112 2.51 22.15 58.99
CA THR A 112 3.81 21.46 59.21
C THR A 112 4.78 21.65 58.04
N SER A 113 6.03 21.79 58.46
CA SER A 113 7.22 22.29 57.77
C SER A 113 7.85 21.37 56.71
N VAL A 114 8.62 21.98 55.82
CA VAL A 114 9.37 21.38 54.69
C VAL A 114 10.61 20.55 55.13
N GLY A 115 10.89 20.42 56.43
CA GLY A 115 12.09 19.73 56.93
C GLY A 115 12.01 18.18 57.00
N GLY A 116 10.82 17.59 57.00
CA GLY A 116 10.65 16.15 57.28
C GLY A 116 10.83 15.18 56.10
N ARG A 117 10.74 15.66 54.85
CA ARG A 117 10.73 14.78 53.66
C ARG A 117 12.12 14.27 53.24
N ARG A 118 13.21 14.99 53.54
CA ARG A 118 14.57 14.55 53.21
C ARG A 118 15.06 13.40 54.09
N ALA A 119 14.71 13.39 55.39
CA ALA A 119 15.12 12.32 56.30
C ALA A 119 14.38 10.98 56.04
N ALA A 120 13.12 11.04 55.58
CA ALA A 120 12.34 9.86 55.22
C ALA A 120 12.82 9.20 53.92
N LEU A 121 13.28 10.00 52.94
CA LEU A 121 13.79 9.51 51.66
C LEU A 121 15.14 8.77 51.83
N VAL A 122 16.04 9.31 52.66
CA VAL A 122 17.34 8.69 52.95
C VAL A 122 17.18 7.37 53.72
N ARG A 123 16.19 7.25 54.61
CA ARG A 123 15.89 5.98 55.30
C ARG A 123 15.21 4.93 54.41
N GLN A 124 14.49 5.32 53.36
CA GLN A 124 13.93 4.36 52.40
C GLN A 124 14.96 3.78 51.42
N LEU A 125 16.01 4.54 51.10
CA LEU A 125 17.08 4.12 50.18
C LEU A 125 18.07 3.12 50.80
N CYS A 126 18.19 3.05 52.14
CA CYS A 126 19.10 2.14 52.84
C CYS A 126 18.50 0.76 53.17
N LYS A 127 17.42 0.33 52.49
CA LYS A 127 16.92 -1.05 52.64
C LYS A 127 17.79 -2.03 51.83
N PRO A 128 18.14 -3.22 52.36
CA PRO A 128 19.06 -4.16 51.70
C PRO A 128 18.66 -4.53 50.26
N ARG A 129 17.36 -4.58 49.98
CA ARG A 129 16.82 -4.87 48.65
C ARG A 129 17.11 -3.78 47.62
N HIS A 130 17.13 -2.50 48.00
CA HIS A 130 17.42 -1.41 47.08
C HIS A 130 18.92 -1.22 46.84
N ILE A 131 19.75 -1.52 47.84
CA ILE A 131 21.20 -1.57 47.69
C ILE A 131 21.59 -2.70 46.72
N PHE A 132 21.01 -3.89 46.87
CA PHE A 132 21.28 -5.02 45.97
C PHE A 132 20.90 -4.71 44.51
N SER A 133 19.72 -4.14 44.26
CA SER A 133 19.31 -3.74 42.92
C SER A 133 20.20 -2.64 42.33
N LEU A 134 20.64 -1.67 43.13
CA LEU A 134 21.55 -0.61 42.67
C LEU A 134 22.94 -1.18 42.33
N THR A 135 23.45 -2.11 43.14
CA THR A 135 24.74 -2.78 42.87
C THR A 135 24.69 -3.62 41.60
N VAL A 136 23.59 -4.34 41.34
CA VAL A 136 23.41 -5.12 40.10
C VAL A 136 23.37 -4.21 38.87
N VAL A 137 22.66 -3.07 38.95
CA VAL A 137 22.59 -2.10 37.85
C VAL A 137 23.96 -1.46 37.59
N ILE A 138 24.70 -1.07 38.64
CA ILE A 138 26.06 -0.53 38.50
C ILE A 138 27.02 -1.57 37.92
N LEU A 139 26.92 -2.84 38.33
CA LEU A 139 27.74 -3.92 37.79
C LEU A 139 27.45 -4.18 36.31
N LEU A 140 26.17 -4.17 35.89
CA LEU A 140 25.78 -4.33 34.49
C LEU A 140 26.25 -3.17 33.62
N LEU A 141 26.20 -1.94 34.13
CA LEU A 141 26.72 -0.76 33.43
C LEU A 141 28.25 -0.79 33.32
N LEU A 142 28.96 -1.24 34.37
CA LEU A 142 30.43 -1.44 34.32
C LEU A 142 30.81 -2.54 33.31
N ILE A 143 30.06 -3.65 33.28
CA ILE A 143 30.25 -4.74 32.31
C ILE A 143 30.02 -4.25 30.89
N GLN A 144 28.96 -3.49 30.62
CA GLN A 144 28.70 -2.91 29.30
C GLN A 144 29.77 -1.88 28.86
N PHE A 145 30.36 -1.15 29.80
CA PHE A 145 31.36 -0.14 29.48
C PHE A 145 32.79 -0.71 29.34
N LEU A 146 33.09 -1.81 30.03
CA LEU A 146 34.43 -2.42 30.05
C LEU A 146 34.60 -3.58 29.05
N LEU A 147 33.56 -4.36 28.74
CA LEU A 147 33.68 -5.47 27.77
C LEU A 147 34.13 -5.05 26.37
N PRO A 148 33.68 -3.93 25.79
CA PRO A 148 34.13 -3.50 24.46
C PRO A 148 35.57 -3.00 24.42
N ARG A 149 36.24 -2.86 25.58
CA ARG A 149 37.61 -2.33 25.70
C ARG A 149 38.66 -3.38 26.05
N LEU A 150 38.29 -4.66 26.11
CA LEU A 150 39.22 -5.77 26.36
C LEU A 150 39.76 -6.33 25.03
N PRO A 151 41.08 -6.51 24.87
CA PRO A 151 41.67 -7.06 23.65
C PRO A 151 41.30 -8.54 23.46
N HIS A 152 40.94 -8.92 22.24
CA HIS A 152 40.31 -10.19 21.87
C HIS A 152 41.16 -11.47 21.97
N ASN A 153 42.27 -11.49 22.72
CA ASN A 153 43.26 -12.58 22.63
C ASN A 153 43.58 -13.33 23.95
N THR A 154 42.71 -13.29 24.97
CA THR A 154 43.04 -13.91 26.28
C THR A 154 42.05 -14.96 26.79
N PHE A 155 41.28 -15.64 25.94
CA PHE A 155 40.51 -16.82 26.37
C PHE A 155 40.50 -17.95 25.34
N PHE A 156 41.68 -18.51 25.09
CA PHE A 156 41.81 -19.90 24.63
C PHE A 156 42.94 -20.57 25.42
N GLY A 157 42.57 -21.52 26.26
CA GLY A 157 43.52 -22.37 26.96
C GLY A 157 43.03 -22.78 28.33
N PHE A 158 42.21 -23.82 28.41
CA PHE A 158 42.44 -24.96 29.30
C PHE A 158 41.62 -26.16 28.82
N SER A 159 42.29 -27.32 28.87
CA SER A 159 42.02 -28.54 28.11
C SER A 159 41.45 -29.64 29.02
N ARG A 160 40.67 -30.54 28.40
CA ARG A 160 40.56 -31.99 28.65
C ARG A 160 40.10 -32.55 30.03
N SER A 161 39.11 -33.44 29.90
CA SER A 161 39.06 -34.84 30.38
C SER A 161 38.24 -35.25 31.62
N ARG A 162 37.22 -36.08 31.31
CA ARG A 162 36.93 -37.46 31.79
C ARG A 162 35.97 -37.72 32.98
N HIS A 163 34.90 -38.46 32.63
CA HIS A 163 34.19 -39.59 33.29
C HIS A 163 33.52 -39.34 34.68
N VAL A 164 32.30 -39.82 34.97
CA VAL A 164 31.86 -41.23 35.23
C VAL A 164 30.30 -41.35 35.26
N TRP A 165 29.79 -42.56 34.94
CA TRP A 165 28.40 -43.12 34.78
C TRP A 165 27.62 -43.38 36.12
N PRO A 166 26.35 -43.92 36.25
CA PRO A 166 25.60 -44.88 35.36
C PRO A 166 24.01 -44.92 35.31
N ALA A 167 23.50 -45.73 34.35
CA ALA A 167 22.33 -46.66 34.26
C ALA A 167 20.87 -46.17 34.56
N THR A 168 19.81 -46.53 33.80
CA THR A 168 19.38 -47.86 33.29
C THR A 168 18.45 -47.83 32.03
N ALA A 169 18.57 -48.90 31.22
CA ALA A 169 17.56 -49.61 30.41
C ALA A 169 16.88 -48.87 29.20
N SER A 170 16.85 -49.34 27.95
CA SER A 170 16.94 -50.71 27.41
C SER A 170 17.31 -50.73 25.91
N CYS A 171 18.07 -51.76 25.53
CA CYS A 171 18.50 -52.27 24.22
C CYS A 171 17.34 -52.70 23.25
N PRO A 172 17.59 -53.09 21.95
CA PRO A 172 18.83 -53.69 21.43
C PRO A 172 19.44 -53.17 20.11
N ALA A 173 20.75 -53.41 20.03
CA ALA A 173 21.68 -53.25 18.90
C ALA A 173 21.63 -54.49 17.95
N SER A 174 22.09 -54.42 16.69
CA SER A 174 23.48 -54.65 16.22
C SER A 174 23.42 -55.14 14.75
N PRO A 175 24.53 -55.32 13.97
CA PRO A 175 25.95 -55.01 14.23
C PRO A 175 26.65 -54.22 13.09
N ILE A 176 27.82 -53.70 13.43
CA ILE A 176 28.88 -53.29 12.50
C ILE A 176 29.45 -54.54 11.82
N LEU A 177 29.61 -54.52 10.49
CA LEU A 177 30.53 -55.41 9.80
C LEU A 177 31.39 -54.62 8.80
N SER A 178 32.68 -54.88 8.90
CA SER A 178 33.83 -54.46 8.10
C SER A 178 33.59 -54.21 6.61
N SER A 179 34.26 -53.18 6.11
CA SER A 179 34.48 -52.87 4.68
C SER A 179 34.87 -54.10 3.86
N PRO A 180 34.14 -54.44 2.77
CA PRO A 180 34.63 -55.38 1.79
C PRO A 180 35.38 -54.69 0.65
N LYS A 181 36.36 -55.45 0.16
CA LYS A 181 37.23 -55.23 -0.99
C LYS A 181 36.42 -55.02 -2.27
N VAL A 182 37.04 -54.30 -3.20
CA VAL A 182 36.77 -54.22 -4.65
C VAL A 182 35.98 -55.43 -5.15
N CYS A 183 34.72 -55.23 -5.54
CA CYS A 183 33.96 -56.23 -6.28
C CYS A 183 34.48 -56.30 -7.74
N PRO A 184 34.67 -57.49 -8.32
CA PRO A 184 34.99 -57.62 -9.74
C PRO A 184 33.78 -57.19 -10.58
N LYS A 185 34.04 -56.48 -11.68
CA LYS A 185 33.03 -56.22 -12.72
C LYS A 185 32.51 -57.57 -13.22
N VAL A 186 31.27 -57.90 -12.88
CA VAL A 186 30.51 -58.92 -13.60
C VAL A 186 29.93 -58.23 -14.82
N GLU A 187 30.57 -58.47 -15.96
CA GLU A 187 30.04 -58.16 -17.28
C GLU A 187 29.00 -59.22 -17.62
N GLN A 188 27.79 -59.03 -17.10
CA GLN A 188 26.61 -59.70 -17.64
C GLN A 188 25.76 -58.65 -18.33
N GLN A 189 25.85 -58.62 -19.65
CA GLN A 189 24.81 -58.09 -20.52
C GLN A 189 23.52 -58.88 -20.24
N LEU A 190 22.73 -58.40 -19.30
CA LEU A 190 21.30 -58.68 -19.29
C LEU A 190 20.70 -57.82 -20.41
N GLU A 191 20.57 -58.41 -21.59
CA GLU A 191 19.67 -57.89 -22.61
C GLU A 191 18.27 -57.83 -22.02
N PHE A 192 17.84 -56.62 -21.68
CA PHE A 192 16.44 -56.32 -21.39
C PHE A 192 15.68 -56.27 -22.73
N SER A 193 15.54 -57.43 -23.36
CA SER A 193 14.63 -57.60 -24.49
C SER A 193 13.20 -57.55 -23.94
N HIS A 194 12.44 -56.55 -24.41
CA HIS A 194 11.04 -56.24 -24.07
C HIS A 194 10.81 -55.39 -22.82
N THR A 195 11.26 -54.14 -22.85
CA THR A 195 10.47 -53.05 -22.24
C THR A 195 9.96 -52.14 -23.34
N PHE A 196 8.63 -51.98 -23.41
CA PHE A 196 7.90 -51.13 -24.36
C PHE A 196 8.12 -49.62 -24.12
N TYR A 197 9.27 -49.23 -23.58
CA TYR A 197 9.68 -47.82 -23.49
C TYR A 197 10.70 -47.53 -24.58
N THR A 198 10.24 -47.55 -25.84
CA THR A 198 10.82 -46.68 -26.84
C THR A 198 10.72 -45.26 -26.29
N ARG A 199 11.87 -44.66 -25.97
CA ARG A 199 11.95 -43.22 -25.66
C ARG A 199 11.57 -42.49 -26.95
N THR A 200 10.27 -42.28 -27.17
CA THR A 200 9.75 -41.53 -28.29
C THR A 200 10.45 -40.18 -28.28
N LYS A 201 11.02 -39.80 -29.43
CA LYS A 201 11.52 -38.43 -29.61
C LYS A 201 10.35 -37.52 -29.26
N PRO A 202 10.52 -36.49 -28.41
CA PRO A 202 9.45 -35.54 -28.13
C PRO A 202 8.86 -35.08 -29.46
N SER A 203 7.53 -35.19 -29.61
CA SER A 203 6.84 -34.82 -30.84
C SER A 203 7.28 -33.43 -31.27
N MET A 204 8.08 -33.35 -32.33
CA MET A 204 8.63 -32.10 -32.85
C MET A 204 7.49 -31.09 -33.12
N LYS A 205 6.33 -31.61 -33.53
CA LYS A 205 5.13 -30.82 -33.79
C LYS A 205 4.60 -30.07 -32.56
N LEU A 206 4.51 -30.72 -31.39
CA LEU A 206 4.06 -30.03 -30.18
C LEU A 206 5.06 -28.95 -29.74
N ALA A 207 6.35 -29.25 -29.84
CA ALA A 207 7.40 -28.29 -29.51
C ALA A 207 7.40 -27.09 -30.46
N GLU A 208 7.24 -27.33 -31.77
CA GLU A 208 7.12 -26.30 -32.80
C GLU A 208 5.89 -25.41 -32.58
N GLU A 209 4.73 -25.99 -32.28
CA GLU A 209 3.50 -25.22 -32.01
C GLU A 209 3.58 -24.45 -30.69
N ALA A 210 4.17 -25.03 -29.65
CA ALA A 210 4.42 -24.31 -28.40
C ALA A 210 5.37 -23.12 -28.64
N GLN A 211 6.39 -23.28 -29.49
CA GLN A 211 7.30 -22.21 -29.85
C GLN A 211 6.63 -21.14 -30.72
N ARG A 212 5.75 -21.53 -31.64
CA ARG A 212 4.93 -20.62 -32.44
C ARG A 212 4.02 -19.75 -31.55
N VAL A 213 3.31 -20.37 -30.60
CA VAL A 213 2.47 -19.65 -29.63
C VAL A 213 3.31 -18.73 -28.75
N ALA A 214 4.46 -19.20 -28.25
CA ALA A 214 5.34 -18.37 -27.44
C ALA A 214 5.83 -17.11 -28.20
N ALA A 215 6.13 -17.25 -29.49
CA ALA A 215 6.53 -16.13 -30.34
C ALA A 215 5.44 -15.08 -30.55
N GLU A 216 4.15 -15.41 -30.36
CA GLU A 216 3.05 -14.42 -30.40
C GLU A 216 3.14 -13.41 -29.24
N PHE A 217 3.81 -13.77 -28.15
CA PHE A 217 4.00 -12.91 -26.98
C PHE A 217 5.28 -12.06 -27.06
N ASP A 218 6.09 -12.24 -28.10
CA ASP A 218 7.29 -11.42 -28.30
C ASP A 218 6.90 -9.98 -28.61
N PHE A 219 7.40 -9.04 -27.81
CA PHE A 219 7.25 -7.61 -28.06
C PHE A 219 8.59 -7.00 -28.48
N PRO A 220 8.86 -6.88 -29.79
CA PRO A 220 10.18 -6.47 -30.28
C PRO A 220 10.52 -5.04 -29.88
N ALA A 221 11.82 -4.73 -29.82
CA ALA A 221 12.31 -3.42 -29.38
C ALA A 221 11.73 -2.23 -30.17
N GLU A 222 11.37 -2.42 -31.45
CA GLU A 222 10.68 -1.39 -32.23
C GLU A 222 9.26 -1.12 -31.71
N GLY A 223 8.51 -2.17 -31.38
CA GLY A 223 7.20 -2.06 -30.77
C GLY A 223 7.27 -1.32 -29.43
N VAL A 224 8.24 -1.69 -28.58
CA VAL A 224 8.49 -0.99 -27.31
C VAL A 224 8.74 0.50 -27.53
N ARG A 225 9.59 0.87 -28.50
CA ARG A 225 9.86 2.28 -28.82
C ARG A 225 8.61 3.03 -29.30
N LYS A 226 7.74 2.38 -30.08
CA LYS A 226 6.45 2.97 -30.50
C LYS A 226 5.53 3.19 -29.30
N ALA A 227 5.39 2.18 -28.45
CA ALA A 227 4.58 2.27 -27.23
C ALA A 227 5.10 3.36 -26.27
N VAL A 228 6.41 3.50 -26.09
CA VAL A 228 6.99 4.57 -25.25
C VAL A 228 6.65 5.97 -25.80
N LYS A 229 6.73 6.16 -27.12
CA LYS A 229 6.33 7.45 -27.74
C LYS A 229 4.85 7.75 -27.50
N GLU A 230 4.00 6.74 -27.66
CA GLU A 230 2.57 6.88 -27.43
C GLU A 230 2.24 7.11 -25.95
N PHE A 231 2.95 6.44 -25.04
CA PHE A 231 2.83 6.60 -23.61
C PHE A 231 3.13 8.05 -23.20
N ILE A 232 4.24 8.62 -23.69
CA ILE A 232 4.59 10.03 -23.42
C ILE A 232 3.52 10.97 -23.99
N ARG A 233 3.02 10.70 -25.20
CA ARG A 233 1.95 11.50 -25.82
C ARG A 233 0.68 11.51 -24.96
N GLU A 234 0.25 10.34 -24.47
CA GLU A 234 -0.92 10.22 -23.60
C GLU A 234 -0.70 10.83 -22.21
N MET A 235 0.53 10.77 -21.67
CA MET A 235 0.89 11.46 -20.43
C MET A 235 0.73 12.98 -20.59
N ASP A 236 1.34 13.55 -21.63
CA ASP A 236 1.28 14.99 -21.91
C ASP A 236 -0.18 15.44 -22.14
N GLU A 237 -0.98 14.63 -22.82
CA GLU A 237 -2.40 14.89 -23.03
C GLU A 237 -3.19 14.87 -21.71
N GLY A 238 -2.94 13.86 -20.86
CA GLY A 238 -3.61 13.70 -19.57
C GLY A 238 -3.28 14.79 -18.55
N LEU A 239 -2.13 15.47 -18.68
CA LEU A 239 -1.80 16.65 -17.87
C LEU A 239 -2.61 17.90 -18.27
N GLN A 240 -3.11 17.94 -19.50
CA GLN A 240 -3.75 19.12 -20.08
C GLN A 240 -5.25 19.18 -19.91
N LYS A 241 -5.92 18.02 -19.90
CA LYS A 241 -7.38 17.93 -19.81
C LYS A 241 -7.81 16.62 -19.14
N ASP A 242 -9.06 16.59 -18.67
CA ASP A 242 -9.69 15.38 -18.15
C ASP A 242 -10.32 14.53 -19.27
N GLY A 243 -10.66 13.28 -18.97
CA GLY A 243 -11.36 12.38 -19.90
C GLY A 243 -10.46 11.75 -20.98
N THR A 244 -9.16 11.75 -20.76
CA THR A 244 -8.13 11.10 -21.59
C THR A 244 -7.93 9.63 -21.22
N GLU A 245 -7.22 8.86 -22.06
CA GLU A 245 -6.90 7.45 -21.77
C GLU A 245 -6.03 7.33 -20.50
N LEU A 246 -4.90 8.05 -20.44
CA LEU A 246 -4.15 8.25 -19.20
C LEU A 246 -4.74 9.38 -18.38
N SER A 247 -5.12 9.09 -17.14
CA SER A 247 -5.83 10.05 -16.30
C SER A 247 -4.92 11.11 -15.68
N GLN A 248 -3.64 10.82 -15.40
CA GLN A 248 -2.66 11.78 -14.83
C GLN A 248 -3.26 12.63 -13.68
N ILE A 249 -3.73 11.96 -12.64
CA ILE A 249 -4.48 12.55 -11.53
C ILE A 249 -3.54 13.38 -10.65
N PRO A 250 -3.78 14.70 -10.48
CA PRO A 250 -3.01 15.52 -9.55
C PRO A 250 -3.29 15.12 -8.10
N THR A 251 -2.23 14.82 -7.34
CA THR A 251 -2.36 14.25 -5.99
C THR A 251 -2.38 15.29 -4.88
N TYR A 252 -2.11 16.56 -5.20
CA TYR A 252 -1.91 17.65 -4.23
C TYR A 252 -0.73 17.44 -3.27
N VAL A 253 0.13 16.44 -3.52
CA VAL A 253 1.41 16.27 -2.83
C VAL A 253 2.48 17.01 -3.63
N THR A 254 3.01 18.08 -3.05
CA THR A 254 3.87 19.06 -3.76
C THR A 254 5.34 18.98 -3.36
N ALA A 255 5.67 18.14 -2.38
CA ALA A 255 7.04 17.97 -1.91
C ALA A 255 7.36 16.48 -1.73
N VAL A 256 8.61 16.14 -2.03
CA VAL A 256 9.18 14.80 -1.82
C VAL A 256 9.99 14.82 -0.53
N PRO A 257 9.86 13.82 0.35
CA PRO A 257 10.55 13.83 1.64
C PRO A 257 12.05 13.66 1.45
N ASN A 258 12.82 14.33 2.30
CA ASN A 258 14.28 14.34 2.25
C ASN A 258 14.92 13.52 3.38
N GLY A 259 14.12 12.84 4.19
CA GLY A 259 14.58 11.95 5.26
C GLY A 259 14.86 12.65 6.59
N THR A 260 14.68 13.98 6.65
CA THR A 260 14.85 14.79 7.88
C THR A 260 13.56 14.95 8.67
N GLU A 261 12.43 14.52 8.11
CA GLU A 261 11.12 14.59 8.74
C GLU A 261 11.09 13.80 10.05
N LYS A 262 10.42 14.35 11.06
CA LYS A 262 10.28 13.76 12.39
C LYS A 262 8.83 13.76 12.81
N GLY A 263 8.52 12.91 13.79
CA GLY A 263 7.22 12.88 14.44
C GLY A 263 6.47 11.57 14.24
N LEU A 264 5.38 11.45 14.99
CA LEU A 264 4.49 10.30 14.96
C LEU A 264 3.31 10.59 14.03
N TYR A 265 3.12 9.73 13.03
CA TYR A 265 2.04 9.83 12.05
C TYR A 265 1.25 8.54 12.03
N MET A 266 -0.03 8.62 11.71
CA MET A 266 -0.85 7.45 11.45
C MET A 266 -1.03 7.25 9.95
N ALA A 267 -1.17 6.01 9.54
CA ALA A 267 -1.59 5.66 8.18
C ALA A 267 -2.61 4.54 8.23
N VAL A 268 -3.57 4.58 7.32
CA VAL A 268 -4.47 3.47 7.08
C VAL A 268 -4.47 3.09 5.62
N ASP A 269 -4.62 1.80 5.34
CA ASP A 269 -4.57 1.23 4.00
C ASP A 269 -5.81 0.35 3.79
N LEU A 270 -6.71 0.82 2.93
CA LEU A 270 -7.88 0.07 2.49
C LEU A 270 -7.52 -0.75 1.25
N GLY A 271 -7.03 -1.97 1.49
CA GLY A 271 -6.74 -2.95 0.45
C GLY A 271 -7.98 -3.68 -0.05
N GLY A 272 -7.79 -4.55 -1.05
CA GLY A 272 -8.87 -5.37 -1.64
C GLY A 272 -9.41 -6.49 -0.74
N THR A 273 -8.70 -6.82 0.35
CA THR A 273 -9.05 -7.97 1.22
C THR A 273 -8.84 -7.65 2.69
N ASN A 274 -7.92 -6.76 3.00
CA ASN A 274 -7.54 -6.44 4.37
C ASN A 274 -7.49 -4.92 4.53
N PHE A 275 -7.86 -4.48 5.73
CA PHE A 275 -7.62 -3.13 6.21
C PHE A 275 -6.41 -3.14 7.14
N ARG A 276 -5.55 -2.14 7.02
CA ARG A 276 -4.37 -1.98 7.87
C ARG A 276 -4.38 -0.62 8.55
N VAL A 277 -4.02 -0.61 9.81
CA VAL A 277 -3.78 0.60 10.60
C VAL A 277 -2.34 0.58 11.06
N CYS A 278 -1.63 1.69 10.89
CA CYS A 278 -0.23 1.85 11.22
C CYS A 278 0.00 3.14 12.00
N SER A 279 0.95 3.10 12.93
CA SER A 279 1.62 4.29 13.44
C SER A 279 3.10 4.24 13.08
N ILE A 280 3.61 5.34 12.53
CA ILE A 280 4.95 5.48 12.00
C ILE A 280 5.64 6.60 12.77
N GLN A 281 6.68 6.26 13.53
CA GLN A 281 7.56 7.24 14.16
C GLN A 281 8.73 7.51 13.22
N LEU A 282 8.78 8.70 12.65
CA LEU A 282 9.91 9.17 11.85
C LEU A 282 11.00 9.73 12.76
N HIS A 283 12.24 9.29 12.55
CA HIS A 283 13.40 9.65 13.39
C HIS A 283 14.22 10.81 12.80
N GLY A 284 13.96 11.22 11.55
CA GLY A 284 14.65 12.33 10.87
C GLY A 284 16.10 12.04 10.49
N ASN A 285 16.42 10.76 10.33
CA ASN A 285 17.71 10.24 9.91
C ASN A 285 17.51 9.10 8.90
N THR A 286 16.50 9.21 8.04
CA THR A 286 16.07 8.19 7.06
C THR A 286 15.59 6.86 7.65
N THR A 287 15.47 6.75 8.98
CA THR A 287 14.92 5.56 9.67
C THR A 287 13.56 5.85 10.28
N PHE A 288 12.78 4.80 10.54
CA PHE A 288 11.46 4.90 11.17
C PHE A 288 11.18 3.65 12.01
N SER A 289 10.29 3.80 13.01
CA SER A 289 9.68 2.67 13.72
C SER A 289 8.23 2.51 13.28
N LEU A 290 7.80 1.26 13.06
CA LEU A 290 6.47 0.93 12.56
C LEU A 290 5.76 -0.01 13.53
N THR A 291 4.58 0.40 13.98
CA THR A 291 3.60 -0.48 14.63
C THR A 291 2.40 -0.60 13.70
N GLN A 292 1.93 -1.82 13.44
CA GLN A 292 0.81 -2.04 12.53
C GLN A 292 -0.14 -3.12 13.06
N SER A 293 -1.40 -3.03 12.68
CA SER A 293 -2.39 -4.09 12.82
C SER A 293 -3.12 -4.27 11.50
N LYS A 294 -3.45 -5.52 11.18
CA LYS A 294 -4.09 -5.91 9.93
C LYS A 294 -5.31 -6.76 10.26
N VAL A 295 -6.42 -6.47 9.59
CA VAL A 295 -7.68 -7.19 9.76
C VAL A 295 -8.31 -7.47 8.41
N ALA A 296 -8.92 -8.63 8.26
CA ALA A 296 -9.68 -8.95 7.06
C ALA A 296 -10.95 -8.10 7.00
N ILE A 297 -11.31 -7.64 5.80
CA ILE A 297 -12.55 -6.90 5.59
C ILE A 297 -13.67 -7.94 5.41
N PRO A 298 -14.72 -7.93 6.25
CA PRO A 298 -15.89 -8.77 6.04
C PRO A 298 -16.49 -8.54 4.64
N ARG A 299 -16.81 -9.62 3.92
CA ARG A 299 -17.24 -9.53 2.51
C ARG A 299 -18.54 -8.75 2.35
N GLU A 300 -19.44 -8.86 3.32
CA GLU A 300 -20.69 -8.13 3.41
C GLU A 300 -20.47 -6.61 3.45
N LEU A 301 -19.36 -6.13 4.02
CA LEU A 301 -19.03 -4.70 4.04
C LEU A 301 -18.51 -4.19 2.71
N MET A 302 -17.99 -5.07 1.85
CA MET A 302 -17.52 -4.70 0.51
C MET A 302 -18.69 -4.40 -0.44
N VAL A 303 -19.88 -4.93 -0.14
CA VAL A 303 -21.12 -4.77 -0.92
C VAL A 303 -22.25 -4.19 -0.07
N ALA A 304 -21.89 -3.46 0.99
CA ALA A 304 -22.84 -2.84 1.90
C ALA A 304 -23.77 -1.87 1.14
N LYS A 305 -24.98 -1.69 1.67
CA LYS A 305 -25.94 -0.75 1.07
C LYS A 305 -25.53 0.71 1.27
N THR A 306 -24.89 0.99 2.40
CA THR A 306 -24.50 2.36 2.79
C THR A 306 -22.99 2.47 2.97
N SER A 307 -22.43 3.64 2.65
CA SER A 307 -21.01 3.90 2.89
C SER A 307 -20.69 3.82 4.40
N LYS A 308 -21.62 4.26 5.24
CA LYS A 308 -21.49 4.30 6.69
C LYS A 308 -21.03 2.97 7.29
N GLU A 309 -21.58 1.84 6.85
CA GLU A 309 -21.23 0.52 7.38
C GLU A 309 -19.73 0.22 7.23
N LEU A 310 -19.16 0.44 6.04
CA LEU A 310 -17.74 0.27 5.79
C LEU A 310 -16.91 1.25 6.63
N PHE A 311 -17.20 2.56 6.53
CA PHE A 311 -16.38 3.58 7.20
C PHE A 311 -16.45 3.50 8.72
N SER A 312 -17.59 3.08 9.28
CA SER A 312 -17.73 2.83 10.73
C SER A 312 -16.87 1.65 11.18
N PHE A 313 -16.81 0.58 10.37
CA PHE A 313 -15.87 -0.52 10.60
C PHE A 313 -14.42 -0.03 10.57
N LEU A 314 -14.02 0.79 9.58
CA LEU A 314 -12.66 1.33 9.51
C LEU A 314 -12.30 2.18 10.74
N ALA A 315 -13.20 3.09 11.14
CA ALA A 315 -13.03 3.91 12.34
C ALA A 315 -12.91 3.06 13.61
N LYS A 316 -13.67 1.97 13.71
CA LYS A 316 -13.57 1.03 14.83
C LYS A 316 -12.22 0.32 14.89
N GLN A 317 -11.64 -0.03 13.74
CA GLN A 317 -10.29 -0.61 13.70
C GLN A 317 -9.22 0.41 14.11
N ILE A 318 -9.39 1.69 13.77
CA ILE A 318 -8.52 2.78 14.25
C ILE A 318 -8.61 2.89 15.78
N GLU A 319 -9.83 2.89 16.35
CA GLU A 319 -10.03 2.91 17.81
C GLU A 319 -9.34 1.73 18.50
N ASN A 320 -9.54 0.51 17.99
CA ASN A 320 -8.93 -0.69 18.53
C ASN A 320 -7.39 -0.61 18.50
N PHE A 321 -6.83 -0.09 17.41
CA PHE A 321 -5.39 0.12 17.27
C PHE A 321 -4.86 1.14 18.30
N LEU A 322 -5.56 2.27 18.49
CA LEU A 322 -5.18 3.27 19.49
C LEU A 322 -5.22 2.71 20.91
N LYS A 323 -6.25 1.94 21.26
CA LYS A 323 -6.34 1.28 22.57
C LYS A 323 -5.21 0.28 22.81
N ALA A 324 -4.80 -0.45 21.78
CA ALA A 324 -3.78 -1.47 21.89
C ALA A 324 -2.35 -0.88 21.96
N HIS A 325 -2.06 0.15 21.16
CA HIS A 325 -0.69 0.61 20.92
C HIS A 325 -0.40 2.05 21.37
N HIS A 326 -1.45 2.83 21.67
CA HIS A 326 -1.37 4.24 22.10
C HIS A 326 -2.33 4.52 23.28
N SER A 327 -2.41 3.56 24.21
CA SER A 327 -3.43 3.52 25.29
C SER A 327 -3.38 4.73 26.24
N GLU A 328 -2.18 5.23 26.54
CA GLU A 328 -1.99 6.42 27.39
C GLU A 328 -2.58 7.66 26.71
N HIS A 329 -2.27 7.86 25.43
CA HIS A 329 -2.79 8.96 24.64
C HIS A 329 -4.31 8.87 24.48
N TYR A 330 -4.82 7.66 24.16
CA TYR A 330 -6.25 7.38 24.07
C TYR A 330 -6.98 7.70 25.39
N SER A 331 -6.47 7.22 26.51
CA SER A 331 -7.10 7.40 27.84
C SER A 331 -7.06 8.86 28.28
N SER A 332 -5.96 9.57 28.01
CA SER A 332 -5.82 11.01 28.26
C SER A 332 -6.84 11.83 27.48
N HIS A 333 -7.03 11.52 26.18
CA HIS A 333 -8.01 12.19 25.33
C HIS A 333 -9.45 12.00 25.86
N ILE A 334 -9.85 10.75 26.12
CA ILE A 334 -11.19 10.44 26.65
C ILE A 334 -11.41 11.10 28.02
N GLY A 335 -10.39 11.11 28.88
CA GLY A 335 -10.43 11.79 30.16
C GLY A 335 -10.73 13.28 30.02
N ARG A 336 -9.98 14.00 29.17
CA ARG A 336 -10.18 15.45 28.94
C ARG A 336 -11.57 15.76 28.38
N ARG A 337 -12.07 14.93 27.46
CA ARG A 337 -13.40 15.08 26.88
C ARG A 337 -14.50 14.93 27.94
N ASN A 338 -14.37 13.94 28.82
CA ASN A 338 -15.35 13.68 29.88
C ASN A 338 -15.35 14.78 30.96
N THR A 339 -14.21 15.40 31.23
CA THR A 339 -14.08 16.44 32.26
C THR A 339 -14.31 17.86 31.74
N GLY A 340 -14.55 18.06 30.44
CA GLY A 340 -14.75 19.37 29.81
C GLY A 340 -13.55 20.32 29.97
N SER A 341 -12.39 19.80 30.37
CA SER A 341 -11.23 20.59 30.79
C SER A 341 -10.38 20.96 29.57
N VAL A 342 -10.87 21.90 28.76
CA VAL A 342 -10.18 22.36 27.54
C VAL A 342 -8.99 23.28 27.87
N GLU A 343 -8.95 23.90 29.05
CA GLU A 343 -8.17 25.13 29.22
C GLU A 343 -6.84 25.04 30.02
N GLN A 344 -6.49 23.93 30.67
CA GLN A 344 -5.33 23.89 31.58
C GLN A 344 -4.30 22.78 31.33
N GLY A 345 -4.29 22.19 30.12
CA GLY A 345 -3.31 21.16 29.73
C GLY A 345 -2.49 21.54 28.49
N PRO A 346 -1.37 20.85 28.22
CA PRO A 346 -0.69 20.99 26.93
C PRO A 346 -1.67 20.67 25.79
N LYS A 347 -1.57 21.46 24.71
CA LYS A 347 -2.38 21.38 23.51
C LYS A 347 -2.53 19.91 23.10
N GLU A 348 -3.76 19.46 22.90
CA GLU A 348 -4.05 18.08 22.56
C GLU A 348 -3.28 17.66 21.29
N GLU A 349 -2.57 16.54 21.37
CA GLU A 349 -1.84 16.00 20.24
C GLU A 349 -2.80 15.19 19.38
N ILE A 350 -3.20 15.75 18.23
CA ILE A 350 -4.09 15.07 17.29
C ILE A 350 -3.22 14.31 16.29
N PHE A 351 -3.48 13.02 16.13
CA PHE A 351 -2.77 12.20 15.14
C PHE A 351 -3.19 12.60 13.74
N ASN A 352 -2.22 13.04 12.94
CA ASN A 352 -2.42 13.22 11.50
C ASN A 352 -2.37 11.85 10.82
N LEU A 353 -3.47 11.51 10.14
CA LEU A 353 -3.66 10.24 9.46
C LEU A 353 -3.62 10.40 7.94
N GLY A 354 -2.71 9.66 7.31
CA GLY A 354 -2.72 9.44 5.86
C GLY A 354 -3.65 8.30 5.50
N PHE A 355 -4.65 8.57 4.67
CA PHE A 355 -5.59 7.57 4.17
C PHE A 355 -5.14 7.07 2.79
N THR A 356 -4.56 5.87 2.77
CA THR A 356 -4.23 5.16 1.53
C THR A 356 -5.50 4.49 0.99
N PHE A 357 -6.01 5.05 -0.09
CA PHE A 357 -7.27 4.64 -0.72
C PHE A 357 -7.04 4.39 -2.21
N SER A 358 -6.60 3.17 -2.52
CA SER A 358 -6.20 2.76 -3.87
C SER A 358 -7.40 2.38 -4.74
N PHE A 359 -8.32 3.33 -4.93
CA PHE A 359 -9.44 3.26 -5.87
C PHE A 359 -9.45 4.52 -6.74
N PRO A 360 -10.07 4.48 -7.93
CA PRO A 360 -10.22 5.67 -8.76
C PRO A 360 -10.97 6.80 -8.02
N VAL A 361 -10.25 7.87 -7.71
CA VAL A 361 -10.78 9.07 -7.02
C VAL A 361 -10.49 10.31 -7.84
N ARG A 362 -11.48 11.21 -7.91
CA ARG A 362 -11.26 12.58 -8.35
C ARG A 362 -10.81 13.40 -7.14
N GLN A 363 -9.51 13.57 -7.02
CA GLN A 363 -8.92 14.33 -5.92
C GLN A 363 -9.05 15.84 -6.20
N VAL A 364 -9.61 16.57 -5.23
CA VAL A 364 -9.83 18.03 -5.32
C VAL A 364 -9.14 18.78 -4.17
N GLY A 365 -8.29 18.08 -3.42
CA GLY A 365 -7.50 18.60 -2.32
C GLY A 365 -6.65 17.47 -1.71
N ILE A 366 -5.63 17.81 -0.93
CA ILE A 366 -4.77 16.79 -0.31
C ILE A 366 -5.57 15.84 0.60
N ASN A 367 -6.62 16.32 1.25
CA ASN A 367 -7.49 15.55 2.15
C ASN A 367 -8.94 15.47 1.64
N LYS A 368 -9.15 15.52 0.32
CA LYS A 368 -10.50 15.52 -0.27
C LYS A 368 -10.50 14.79 -1.61
N GLY A 369 -11.26 13.71 -1.70
CA GLY A 369 -11.33 12.90 -2.92
C GLY A 369 -12.67 12.24 -3.11
N LEU A 370 -13.26 12.47 -4.29
CA LEU A 370 -14.56 11.94 -4.64
C LEU A 370 -14.39 10.58 -5.33
N LEU A 371 -14.97 9.53 -4.75
CA LEU A 371 -14.91 8.20 -5.37
C LEU A 371 -15.56 8.24 -6.77
N MET A 372 -14.84 7.76 -7.79
CA MET A 372 -15.39 7.69 -9.14
C MET A 372 -16.10 6.35 -9.40
N ARG A 373 -15.46 5.26 -9.00
CA ARG A 373 -15.99 3.89 -9.10
C ARG A 373 -15.25 2.96 -8.17
N TRP A 374 -15.93 1.91 -7.72
CA TRP A 374 -15.29 0.83 -7.01
C TRP A 374 -14.54 -0.13 -7.94
N THR A 375 -13.55 -0.82 -7.37
CA THR A 375 -12.78 -1.90 -7.99
C THR A 375 -12.52 -2.97 -6.94
N LYS A 376 -11.73 -4.01 -7.25
CA LYS A 376 -11.27 -5.01 -6.26
C LYS A 376 -12.43 -5.75 -5.54
N GLY A 377 -13.58 -5.86 -6.19
CA GLY A 377 -14.78 -6.53 -5.66
C GLY A 377 -15.64 -5.70 -4.71
N PHE A 378 -15.32 -4.42 -4.49
CA PHE A 378 -16.21 -3.50 -3.77
C PHE A 378 -17.37 -3.06 -4.68
N ASP A 379 -18.55 -2.89 -4.10
CA ASP A 379 -19.74 -2.37 -4.78
C ASP A 379 -20.70 -1.69 -3.79
N ILE A 380 -20.32 -0.48 -3.32
CA ILE A 380 -21.11 0.34 -2.40
C ILE A 380 -21.57 1.58 -3.15
N GLN A 381 -22.71 1.50 -3.84
CA GLN A 381 -23.22 2.56 -4.71
C GLN A 381 -23.37 3.91 -4.00
N ASP A 382 -23.77 3.88 -2.73
CA ASP A 382 -23.90 5.08 -1.89
C ASP A 382 -22.58 5.87 -1.70
N THR A 383 -21.42 5.25 -1.92
CA THR A 383 -20.12 5.96 -1.77
C THR A 383 -19.72 6.72 -3.04
N VAL A 384 -20.24 6.34 -4.20
CA VAL A 384 -19.83 6.91 -5.50
C VAL A 384 -20.19 8.40 -5.53
N GLY A 385 -19.22 9.23 -5.91
CA GLY A 385 -19.33 10.69 -5.94
C GLY A 385 -19.16 11.38 -4.58
N LYS A 386 -19.03 10.65 -3.46
CA LYS A 386 -18.82 11.23 -2.13
C LYS A 386 -17.34 11.35 -1.77
N ASP A 387 -17.05 12.30 -0.88
CA ASP A 387 -15.71 12.52 -0.33
C ASP A 387 -15.35 11.45 0.70
N VAL A 388 -14.43 10.55 0.33
CA VAL A 388 -14.05 9.41 1.17
C VAL A 388 -13.30 9.82 2.43
N CYS A 389 -12.61 10.97 2.41
CA CYS A 389 -11.95 11.52 3.59
C CYS A 389 -12.98 12.01 4.61
N ALA A 390 -13.99 12.75 4.15
CA ALA A 390 -15.07 13.21 5.00
C ALA A 390 -15.88 12.05 5.58
N LEU A 391 -16.13 10.99 4.79
CA LEU A 391 -16.83 9.79 5.26
C LEU A 391 -16.06 9.08 6.38
N LEU A 392 -14.74 8.94 6.25
CA LEU A 392 -13.90 8.36 7.30
C LEU A 392 -13.82 9.29 8.52
N GLN A 393 -13.61 10.60 8.33
CA GLN A 393 -13.52 11.57 9.41
C GLN A 393 -14.82 11.62 10.23
N ALA A 394 -15.99 11.58 9.59
CA ALA A 394 -17.27 11.58 10.29
C ALA A 394 -17.41 10.41 11.26
N GLU A 395 -17.00 9.20 10.86
CA GLU A 395 -17.07 8.02 11.73
C GLU A 395 -15.98 8.04 12.82
N ILE A 396 -14.82 8.64 12.56
CA ILE A 396 -13.79 8.93 13.57
C ILE A 396 -14.32 9.92 14.63
N ASP A 397 -15.03 10.97 14.20
CA ASP A 397 -15.60 12.00 15.06
C ASP A 397 -16.74 11.45 15.95
N VAL A 398 -17.57 10.56 15.38
CA VAL A 398 -18.62 9.83 16.12
C VAL A 398 -18.03 9.01 17.27
N LEU A 399 -16.89 8.36 17.04
CA LEU A 399 -16.16 7.63 18.08
C LEU A 399 -15.36 8.55 19.00
N GLY A 400 -15.20 9.82 18.64
CA GLY A 400 -14.49 10.80 19.44
C GLY A 400 -13.01 10.49 19.58
N LEU A 401 -12.35 10.11 18.49
CA LEU A 401 -10.93 9.78 18.50
C LEU A 401 -10.07 11.04 18.24
N PRO A 402 -8.86 11.15 18.81
CA PRO A 402 -7.93 12.25 18.56
C PRO A 402 -7.20 12.07 17.22
N VAL A 403 -7.94 11.90 16.13
CA VAL A 403 -7.40 11.56 14.81
C VAL A 403 -8.00 12.48 13.75
N ARG A 404 -7.14 13.01 12.88
CA ARG A 404 -7.53 13.84 11.74
C ARG A 404 -7.04 13.21 10.44
N VAL A 405 -7.96 12.95 9.51
CA VAL A 405 -7.66 12.56 8.14
C VAL A 405 -6.99 13.74 7.43
N ALA A 406 -5.66 13.72 7.38
CA ALA A 406 -4.83 14.84 6.93
C ALA A 406 -4.46 14.75 5.45
N ALA A 407 -4.47 13.55 4.88
CA ALA A 407 -4.17 13.34 3.47
C ALA A 407 -4.89 12.10 2.92
N LEU A 408 -5.25 12.15 1.64
CA LEU A 408 -5.67 11.05 0.79
C LEU A 408 -4.52 10.73 -0.16
N VAL A 409 -4.10 9.49 -0.20
CA VAL A 409 -3.00 9.05 -1.06
C VAL A 409 -3.35 7.75 -1.78
N ASN A 410 -2.82 7.59 -2.99
CA ASN A 410 -2.79 6.31 -3.69
C ASN A 410 -1.56 5.50 -3.23
N ASP A 411 -1.60 4.17 -3.32
CA ASP A 411 -0.47 3.30 -2.95
C ASP A 411 0.82 3.61 -3.73
N THR A 412 0.73 3.97 -5.01
CA THR A 412 1.89 4.38 -5.82
C THR A 412 2.56 5.65 -5.31
N VAL A 413 1.76 6.64 -4.88
CA VAL A 413 2.25 7.87 -4.24
C VAL A 413 2.93 7.52 -2.93
N GLY A 414 2.28 6.72 -2.08
CA GLY A 414 2.88 6.23 -0.83
C GLY A 414 4.20 5.47 -1.05
N THR A 415 4.29 4.68 -2.12
CA THR A 415 5.50 3.94 -2.52
C THR A 415 6.64 4.89 -2.87
N LEU A 416 6.38 5.93 -3.67
CA LEU A 416 7.37 6.97 -4.00
C LEU A 416 7.84 7.69 -2.73
N MET A 417 6.91 8.11 -1.87
CA MET A 417 7.19 8.89 -0.66
C MET A 417 8.01 8.07 0.35
N ALA A 418 7.64 6.82 0.60
CA ALA A 418 8.35 5.94 1.52
C ALA A 418 9.80 5.67 1.05
N ARG A 419 10.00 5.46 -0.26
CA ARG A 419 11.34 5.27 -0.81
C ARG A 419 12.18 6.54 -0.72
N SER A 420 11.56 7.68 -0.98
CA SER A 420 12.23 9.00 -0.89
C SER A 420 12.73 9.29 0.52
N TYR A 421 11.92 9.01 1.54
CA TYR A 421 12.31 9.21 2.95
C TYR A 421 13.48 8.31 3.37
N THR A 422 13.45 7.03 2.98
CA THR A 422 14.47 6.03 3.39
C THR A 422 15.74 6.08 2.56
N SER A 423 15.68 6.67 1.37
CA SER A 423 16.81 6.75 0.44
C SER A 423 16.82 8.08 -0.31
N PRO A 424 17.02 9.22 0.39
CA PRO A 424 17.06 10.56 -0.19
C PRO A 424 18.39 10.82 -0.94
N GLY A 425 18.99 9.77 -1.53
CA GLY A 425 20.31 9.83 -2.15
C GLY A 425 20.40 10.86 -3.29
N LYS A 426 21.59 11.01 -3.87
CA LYS A 426 21.94 12.09 -4.82
C LYS A 426 20.97 12.29 -5.99
N THR A 427 20.18 11.29 -6.38
CA THR A 427 19.30 11.32 -7.55
C THR A 427 17.82 11.52 -7.22
N GLY A 428 17.41 11.51 -5.94
CA GLY A 428 15.99 11.51 -5.55
C GLY A 428 15.23 10.27 -6.06
N THR A 429 14.02 10.02 -5.54
CA THR A 429 13.11 9.01 -6.12
C THR A 429 12.15 9.72 -7.08
N VAL A 430 12.13 9.28 -8.33
CA VAL A 430 11.32 9.91 -9.39
C VAL A 430 10.04 9.15 -9.74
N LEU A 431 9.95 7.88 -9.34
CA LEU A 431 8.84 6.98 -9.66
C LEU A 431 8.56 6.03 -8.49
N GLY A 432 7.29 5.92 -8.12
CA GLY A 432 6.74 4.80 -7.36
C GLY A 432 5.85 3.99 -8.29
N ALA A 433 6.07 2.68 -8.39
CA ALA A 433 5.31 1.81 -9.28
C ALA A 433 4.86 0.54 -8.57
N ILE A 434 3.66 0.07 -8.94
CA ILE A 434 3.07 -1.16 -8.46
C ILE A 434 2.92 -2.13 -9.63
N PHE A 435 3.42 -3.34 -9.45
CA PHE A 435 3.26 -4.47 -10.37
C PHE A 435 2.78 -5.68 -9.54
N GLY A 436 1.48 -5.91 -9.51
CA GLY A 436 0.84 -6.96 -8.70
C GLY A 436 -0.44 -7.47 -9.35
N THR A 437 -1.52 -7.61 -8.57
CA THR A 437 -2.87 -7.91 -9.09
C THR A 437 -3.40 -6.81 -10.01
N GLY A 438 -2.89 -5.59 -9.87
CA GLY A 438 -3.06 -4.51 -10.83
C GLY A 438 -1.71 -3.86 -11.11
N THR A 439 -1.72 -2.80 -11.92
CA THR A 439 -0.52 -1.98 -12.15
C THR A 439 -0.85 -0.50 -12.12
N ASN A 440 0.05 0.28 -11.52
CA ASN A 440 -0.04 1.72 -11.53
C ASN A 440 1.35 2.36 -11.29
N GLY A 441 1.49 3.64 -11.61
CA GLY A 441 2.68 4.43 -11.35
C GLY A 441 2.35 5.85 -10.90
N ALA A 442 3.17 6.41 -10.01
CA ALA A 442 3.16 7.82 -9.66
C ALA A 442 4.57 8.41 -9.78
N TYR A 443 4.69 9.63 -10.27
CA TYR A 443 5.96 10.29 -10.54
C TYR A 443 5.91 11.78 -10.18
N VAL A 444 7.07 12.41 -10.08
CA VAL A 444 7.21 13.86 -9.82
C VAL A 444 7.13 14.61 -11.16
N GLU A 445 6.20 15.57 -11.28
CA GLU A 445 6.06 16.42 -12.47
C GLU A 445 6.15 17.91 -12.09
N LYS A 446 6.59 18.73 -13.04
CA LYS A 446 6.57 20.19 -12.95
C LYS A 446 5.14 20.70 -12.94
N LEU A 447 4.81 21.50 -11.94
CA LEU A 447 3.49 22.09 -11.77
C LEU A 447 3.06 22.92 -13.00
N SER A 448 4.01 23.56 -13.69
CA SER A 448 3.75 24.34 -14.91
C SER A 448 3.20 23.52 -16.08
N LYS A 449 3.38 22.20 -16.09
CA LYS A 449 2.81 21.31 -17.12
C LYS A 449 1.41 20.80 -16.78
N VAL A 450 1.00 20.84 -15.53
CA VAL A 450 -0.29 20.30 -15.05
C VAL A 450 -1.41 21.31 -15.33
N THR A 451 -1.64 21.67 -16.59
CA THR A 451 -2.51 22.79 -16.96
C THR A 451 -3.97 22.55 -16.60
N LYS A 452 -4.43 21.28 -16.58
CA LYS A 452 -5.79 20.96 -16.13
C LYS A 452 -6.06 21.29 -14.66
N LEU A 453 -5.02 21.37 -13.84
CA LEU A 453 -5.13 21.79 -12.45
C LEU A 453 -4.91 23.31 -12.34
N THR A 454 -3.81 23.81 -12.89
CA THR A 454 -3.39 25.22 -12.70
C THR A 454 -4.29 26.22 -13.41
N GLN A 455 -5.03 25.81 -14.44
CA GLN A 455 -6.01 26.64 -15.15
C GLN A 455 -7.46 26.40 -14.68
N ASN A 456 -7.67 25.45 -13.76
CA ASN A 456 -9.00 25.13 -13.27
C ASN A 456 -9.36 25.99 -12.06
N LYS A 457 -10.42 26.80 -12.21
CA LYS A 457 -10.92 27.71 -11.17
C LYS A 457 -11.53 26.97 -9.97
N ASP A 458 -11.92 25.72 -10.16
CA ASP A 458 -12.51 24.87 -9.12
C ASP A 458 -11.47 23.96 -8.44
N ALA A 459 -10.17 24.11 -8.77
CA ALA A 459 -9.10 23.39 -8.11
C ALA A 459 -8.98 23.81 -6.63
N GLY A 460 -8.73 22.83 -5.76
CA GLY A 460 -8.46 23.11 -4.36
C GLY A 460 -7.14 23.88 -4.17
N ALA A 461 -6.93 24.42 -2.98
CA ALA A 461 -5.64 25.02 -2.64
C ALA A 461 -4.52 23.96 -2.64
N PHE A 462 -3.38 24.30 -3.24
CA PHE A 462 -2.14 23.52 -3.18
C PHE A 462 -0.95 24.46 -3.04
N ASP A 463 0.12 23.95 -2.43
CA ASP A 463 1.37 24.69 -2.31
C ASP A 463 2.08 24.74 -3.68
N THR A 464 2.68 25.88 -3.98
CA THR A 464 3.41 26.12 -5.24
C THR A 464 4.90 26.37 -5.00
N SER A 465 5.35 26.34 -3.74
CA SER A 465 6.71 26.72 -3.31
C SER A 465 7.82 25.90 -3.99
N THR A 466 7.57 24.62 -4.26
CA THR A 466 8.52 23.71 -4.90
C THR A 466 8.48 23.78 -6.44
N GLY A 467 7.36 24.24 -7.00
CA GLY A 467 7.09 24.16 -8.44
C GLY A 467 6.83 22.73 -8.95
N GLU A 468 6.62 21.76 -8.07
CA GLU A 468 6.45 20.34 -8.38
C GLU A 468 5.17 19.77 -7.78
N MET A 469 4.65 18.71 -8.40
CA MET A 469 3.54 17.92 -7.87
C MET A 469 3.71 16.45 -8.26
N ILE A 470 3.41 15.55 -7.33
CA ILE A 470 3.32 14.13 -7.64
C ILE A 470 2.04 13.86 -8.42
N ILE A 471 2.15 13.16 -9.53
CA ILE A 471 1.04 12.77 -10.38
C ILE A 471 0.84 11.27 -10.29
N ASN A 472 -0.38 10.85 -9.99
CA ASN A 472 -0.81 9.46 -10.11
C ASN A 472 -1.25 9.21 -11.56
N THR A 473 -0.52 8.39 -12.30
CA THR A 473 -0.76 8.19 -13.73
C THR A 473 -2.06 7.44 -14.03
N GLU A 474 -2.46 6.53 -13.13
CA GLU A 474 -3.43 5.47 -13.42
C GLU A 474 -3.10 4.73 -14.73
N TRP A 475 -1.82 4.37 -14.94
CA TRP A 475 -1.32 3.89 -16.23
C TRP A 475 -1.92 2.57 -16.72
N GLY A 476 -2.73 1.89 -15.90
CA GLY A 476 -3.36 0.63 -16.29
C GLY A 476 -4.27 0.80 -17.51
N SER A 477 -4.80 2.00 -17.72
CA SER A 477 -5.63 2.39 -18.87
C SER A 477 -4.85 2.87 -20.10
N PHE A 478 -3.51 2.83 -20.07
CA PHE A 478 -2.69 3.18 -21.22
C PHE A 478 -3.12 2.39 -22.46
N ASP A 479 -3.29 3.11 -23.57
CA ASP A 479 -3.55 2.55 -24.90
C ASP A 479 -4.75 1.58 -24.92
N ASN A 480 -5.87 2.00 -24.32
CA ASN A 480 -7.14 1.27 -24.38
C ASN A 480 -7.62 1.08 -25.83
N THR A 481 -7.22 1.99 -26.72
CA THR A 481 -7.51 1.91 -28.16
C THR A 481 -6.57 0.99 -28.94
N LEU A 482 -5.56 0.39 -28.30
CA LEU A 482 -4.63 -0.58 -28.87
C LEU A 482 -3.87 -0.09 -30.12
N ARG A 483 -3.41 1.16 -30.09
CA ARG A 483 -2.58 1.77 -31.14
C ARG A 483 -1.18 1.16 -31.19
N THR A 484 -0.65 0.72 -30.06
CA THR A 484 0.75 0.30 -29.92
C THR A 484 0.96 -0.99 -29.13
N LEU A 485 0.06 -1.31 -28.19
CA LEU A 485 0.17 -2.52 -27.39
C LEU A 485 -0.01 -3.78 -28.24
N PRO A 486 0.83 -4.82 -28.03
CA PRO A 486 0.66 -6.08 -28.73
C PRO A 486 -0.67 -6.72 -28.33
N THR A 487 -1.29 -7.41 -29.28
CA THR A 487 -2.58 -8.08 -29.05
C THR A 487 -2.54 -9.45 -29.69
N THR A 488 -2.65 -10.47 -28.85
CA THR A 488 -2.84 -11.86 -29.28
C THR A 488 -4.34 -12.20 -29.32
N PRO A 489 -4.72 -13.33 -29.96
CA PRO A 489 -6.06 -13.89 -29.83
C PRO A 489 -6.45 -14.15 -28.35
N TYR A 490 -5.48 -14.49 -27.51
CA TYR A 490 -5.68 -14.77 -26.08
C TYR A 490 -6.00 -13.51 -25.29
N ASP A 491 -5.31 -12.40 -25.55
CA ASP A 491 -5.61 -11.09 -24.97
C ASP A 491 -7.01 -10.64 -25.33
N THR A 492 -7.38 -10.79 -26.62
CA THR A 492 -8.71 -10.42 -27.12
C THR A 492 -9.81 -11.23 -26.43
N ALA A 493 -9.59 -12.54 -26.27
CA ALA A 493 -10.54 -13.41 -25.60
C ALA A 493 -10.62 -13.13 -24.09
N LEU A 494 -9.50 -12.79 -23.45
CA LEU A 494 -9.43 -12.41 -22.04
C LEU A 494 -10.17 -11.11 -21.80
N ASP A 495 -9.90 -10.08 -22.60
CA ASP A 495 -10.54 -8.77 -22.50
C ASP A 495 -12.06 -8.88 -22.65
N ARG A 496 -12.53 -9.59 -23.68
CA ARG A 496 -13.96 -9.82 -23.93
C ARG A 496 -14.67 -10.50 -22.76
N ALA A 497 -13.98 -11.39 -22.05
CA ALA A 497 -14.53 -12.13 -20.91
C ALA A 497 -14.31 -11.40 -19.56
N SER A 498 -13.60 -10.28 -19.55
CA SER A 498 -13.32 -9.51 -18.34
C SER A 498 -14.55 -8.72 -17.88
N VAL A 499 -14.51 -8.24 -16.63
CA VAL A 499 -15.57 -7.40 -16.05
C VAL A 499 -15.66 -6.01 -16.68
N ASN A 500 -14.63 -5.60 -17.42
CA ASN A 500 -14.50 -4.28 -18.04
C ASN A 500 -13.86 -4.39 -19.45
N PRO A 501 -14.57 -4.97 -20.44
CA PRO A 501 -14.04 -5.11 -21.79
C PRO A 501 -13.64 -3.76 -22.41
N GLY A 502 -12.49 -3.73 -23.10
CA GLY A 502 -11.94 -2.53 -23.76
C GLY A 502 -11.33 -1.48 -22.82
N ILE A 503 -11.21 -1.78 -21.52
CA ILE A 503 -10.64 -0.87 -20.50
C ILE A 503 -9.52 -1.59 -19.77
N GLN A 504 -8.54 -0.84 -19.25
CA GLN A 504 -7.38 -1.37 -18.52
C GLN A 504 -6.49 -2.25 -19.41
N MET A 505 -6.31 -1.86 -20.68
CA MET A 505 -5.66 -2.71 -21.67
C MET A 505 -4.17 -2.94 -21.35
N PHE A 506 -3.45 -1.94 -20.85
CA PHE A 506 -2.09 -2.12 -20.38
C PHE A 506 -2.02 -3.02 -19.16
N GLU A 507 -2.89 -2.81 -18.16
CA GLU A 507 -2.95 -3.64 -16.96
C GLU A 507 -3.20 -5.11 -17.28
N LYS A 508 -4.10 -5.41 -18.23
CA LYS A 508 -4.40 -6.78 -18.67
C LYS A 508 -3.19 -7.54 -19.23
N ARG A 509 -2.18 -6.81 -19.70
CA ARG A 509 -0.96 -7.38 -20.30
C ARG A 509 0.20 -7.54 -19.32
N VAL A 510 0.21 -6.78 -18.23
CA VAL A 510 1.35 -6.77 -17.29
C VAL A 510 1.00 -7.25 -15.88
N SER A 511 -0.28 -7.22 -15.50
CA SER A 511 -0.72 -7.61 -14.16
C SER A 511 -0.63 -9.13 -13.96
N GLY A 512 -0.17 -9.52 -12.78
CA GLY A 512 -0.12 -10.91 -12.34
C GLY A 512 -1.49 -11.59 -12.26
N MET A 513 -2.59 -10.83 -12.23
CA MET A 513 -3.96 -11.37 -12.27
C MET A 513 -4.24 -12.15 -13.56
N PHE A 514 -3.64 -11.74 -14.68
CA PHE A 514 -4.01 -12.22 -16.01
C PHE A 514 -3.00 -13.20 -16.61
N LEU A 515 -1.76 -13.24 -16.11
CA LEU A 515 -0.69 -14.10 -16.66
C LEU A 515 -1.09 -15.58 -16.72
N GLY A 516 -1.67 -16.11 -15.63
CA GLY A 516 -2.14 -17.50 -15.59
C GLY A 516 -3.33 -17.77 -16.51
N GLU A 517 -4.22 -16.78 -16.68
CA GLU A 517 -5.39 -16.89 -17.55
C GLU A 517 -5.00 -16.85 -19.03
N LEU A 518 -4.00 -16.05 -19.42
CA LEU A 518 -3.43 -16.04 -20.76
C LEU A 518 -2.81 -17.41 -21.09
N LEU A 519 -2.02 -17.99 -20.16
CA LEU A 519 -1.47 -19.32 -20.32
C LEU A 519 -2.58 -20.37 -20.50
N ARG A 520 -3.61 -20.35 -19.65
CA ARG A 520 -4.74 -21.29 -19.74
C ARG A 520 -5.44 -21.19 -21.10
N ARG A 521 -5.65 -19.98 -21.61
CA ARG A 521 -6.26 -19.75 -22.94
C ARG A 521 -5.37 -20.25 -24.07
N ALA A 522 -4.06 -20.04 -23.98
CA ALA A 522 -3.10 -20.58 -24.93
C ALA A 522 -3.14 -22.11 -24.99
N LEU A 523 -3.14 -22.77 -23.82
CA LEU A 523 -3.24 -24.22 -23.71
C LEU A 523 -4.56 -24.76 -24.28
N LEU A 524 -5.69 -24.10 -24.00
CA LEU A 524 -6.98 -24.49 -24.58
C LEU A 524 -7.01 -24.29 -26.10
N GLY A 525 -6.37 -23.24 -26.62
CA GLY A 525 -6.22 -23.03 -28.06
C GLY A 525 -5.45 -24.17 -28.72
N LEU A 526 -4.34 -24.61 -28.12
CA LEU A 526 -3.57 -25.76 -28.60
C LEU A 526 -4.37 -27.08 -28.50
N LEU A 527 -5.13 -27.28 -27.43
CA LEU A 527 -5.93 -28.49 -27.23
C LEU A 527 -7.11 -28.60 -28.20
N ALA A 528 -7.68 -27.46 -28.62
CA ALA A 528 -8.81 -27.41 -29.53
C ALA A 528 -8.44 -27.82 -30.97
N ASP A 529 -7.16 -27.72 -31.35
CA ASP A 529 -6.68 -28.19 -32.64
C ASP A 529 -6.34 -29.69 -32.56
N PRO A 530 -7.13 -30.57 -33.21
CA PRO A 530 -6.90 -32.00 -33.16
C PRO A 530 -5.60 -32.42 -33.84
N ALA A 531 -4.98 -31.56 -34.64
CA ALA A 531 -3.69 -31.82 -35.26
C ALA A 531 -2.53 -31.67 -34.27
N ILE A 532 -2.72 -31.04 -33.12
CA ILE A 532 -1.69 -30.79 -32.11
C ILE A 532 -1.76 -31.90 -31.05
N PRO A 533 -0.68 -32.69 -30.82
CA PRO A 533 -0.70 -33.81 -29.89
C PRO A 533 -0.47 -33.33 -28.44
N LEU A 534 -1.23 -32.33 -27.98
CA LEU A 534 -1.18 -31.85 -26.60
C LEU A 534 -2.02 -32.79 -25.72
N PHE A 535 -1.37 -33.41 -24.71
CA PHE A 535 -1.97 -34.45 -23.85
C PHE A 535 -2.50 -35.68 -24.59
N ARG A 536 -2.01 -35.93 -25.81
CA ARG A 536 -2.24 -37.16 -26.56
C ARG A 536 -0.94 -37.94 -26.63
N ASP A 537 -1.04 -39.24 -26.42
CA ASP A 537 0.01 -40.19 -26.73
C ASP A 537 0.16 -40.33 -28.25
N ASP A 538 1.39 -40.57 -28.71
CA ASP A 538 1.71 -40.80 -30.12
C ASP A 538 0.92 -41.99 -30.73
N SER A 539 0.28 -42.81 -29.88
CA SER A 539 -0.57 -43.95 -30.21
C SER A 539 -2.08 -43.67 -30.33
N SER A 540 -2.57 -42.48 -29.95
CA SER A 540 -4.02 -42.17 -29.97
C SER A 540 -4.53 -41.44 -31.21
N ALA A 541 -3.77 -41.46 -32.30
CA ALA A 541 -4.29 -41.11 -33.61
C ALA A 541 -5.01 -42.33 -34.22
N THR A 542 -6.30 -42.48 -33.92
CA THR A 542 -7.25 -43.27 -34.72
C THR A 542 -8.42 -42.41 -35.12
#